data_AF-A0A2P0AY56-F1
#
_entry.id   AF-A0A2P0AY56-F1
#
_cell.length_a   1.000
_cell.length_b   1.000
_cell.length_c   1.000
_cell.angle_alpha   90.00
_cell.angle_beta   90.00
_cell.angle_gamma   90.00
#
_symmetry.space_group_name_H-M   'P 1'
#
loop_
_entity.id
_entity.type
_entity.pdbx_description
1 polymer ?
#
loop_
_entity_poly.entity_id
_entity_poly.type
_entity_poly.pdbx_seq_one_letter_code
_entity_poly.pdbx_strand_id
1 'polypeptide(L)'
;MAHEFEGERYRICIDAHVTSKDALFSRVTDTAYLGYSSFTGWDAFMDMFRSRLSNSVIRMEIENRDLCGLPERDRSTWVEVLDELEDEFPDKIRLVQSNG
;
A
#
# COMPACT_ATOMS: atom_id res chain seq x y z
N MET A 1 18.10 14.19 18.31
CA MET A 1 16.82 14.92 18.13
C MET A 1 16.06 14.18 17.06
N ALA A 2 15.09 13.35 17.45
CA ALA A 2 14.26 12.63 16.48
C ALA A 2 13.32 13.68 15.86
N HIS A 3 13.43 13.93 14.56
CA HIS A 3 12.36 14.61 13.85
C HIS A 3 11.14 13.69 13.93
N GLU A 4 10.29 13.93 14.92
CA GLU A 4 8.98 13.31 15.02
C GLU A 4 8.23 13.74 13.77
N PHE A 5 8.10 12.82 12.83
CA PHE A 5 7.26 13.04 11.67
C PHE A 5 5.84 13.31 12.20
N GLU A 6 5.37 14.57 12.14
CA GLU A 6 4.04 15.00 12.59
C GLU A 6 2.91 14.49 11.68
N GLY A 7 3.24 13.71 10.66
CA GLY A 7 2.30 13.06 9.75
C GLY A 7 1.74 11.76 10.29
N GLU A 8 0.53 11.41 9.84
CA GLU A 8 -0.12 10.15 10.20
C GLU A 8 0.70 8.97 9.67
N ARG A 9 0.89 7.95 10.51
CA ARG A 9 1.60 6.72 10.14
C ARG A 9 0.61 5.58 10.04
N TYR A 10 0.59 4.94 8.88
CA TYR A 10 -0.25 3.79 8.61
C TYR A 10 0.64 2.59 8.35
N ARG A 11 0.31 1.46 8.96
CA ARG A 11 1.00 0.19 8.71
C ARG A 11 0.03 -0.78 8.09
N ILE A 12 0.32 -1.19 6.87
CA ILE A 12 -0.47 -2.17 6.13
C ILE A 12 0.26 -3.50 6.20
N CYS A 13 -0.39 -4.49 6.79
CA CYS A 13 0.09 -5.87 6.75
C CYS A 13 -0.73 -6.64 5.72
N ILE A 14 -0.04 -7.18 4.72
CA ILE A 14 -0.62 -8.09 3.73
C ILE A 14 -0.20 -9.50 4.12
N ASP A 15 -1.19 -10.33 4.38
CA ASP A 15 -1.04 -11.73 4.79
C ASP A 15 -1.87 -12.65 3.89
N ALA A 16 -1.75 -13.95 4.11
CA ALA A 16 -2.35 -15.00 3.28
C ALA A 16 -3.89 -14.90 3.16
N HIS A 17 -4.57 -14.15 4.05
CA HIS A 17 -6.00 -13.91 3.93
C HIS A 17 -6.36 -13.00 2.75
N VAL A 18 -5.41 -12.23 2.24
CA VAL A 18 -5.59 -11.40 1.04
C VAL A 18 -5.50 -12.31 -0.19
N THR A 19 -6.65 -12.85 -0.59
CA THR A 19 -6.75 -13.84 -1.68
C THR A 19 -7.14 -13.25 -3.04
N SER A 20 -7.33 -11.93 -3.11
CA SER A 20 -7.77 -11.23 -4.31
C SER A 20 -7.36 -9.77 -4.27
N LYS A 21 -7.19 -9.15 -5.45
CA LYS A 21 -6.88 -7.71 -5.57
C LYS A 21 -7.90 -6.81 -4.85
N ASP A 22 -9.19 -7.19 -4.85
CA ASP A 22 -10.23 -6.40 -4.18
C ASP A 22 -10.05 -6.39 -2.66
N ALA A 23 -9.71 -7.55 -2.08
CA ALA A 23 -9.36 -7.66 -0.66
C ALA A 23 -8.09 -6.86 -0.33
N LEU A 24 -7.13 -6.82 -1.25
CA LEU A 24 -5.92 -6.03 -1.11
C LEU A 24 -6.23 -4.53 -1.12
N PHE A 25 -7.01 -4.07 -2.10
CA PHE A 25 -7.44 -2.68 -2.19
C PHE A 25 -8.23 -2.28 -0.95
N SER A 26 -9.21 -3.08 -0.55
CA SER A 26 -9.98 -2.86 0.67
C SER A 26 -9.07 -2.75 1.90
N ARG A 27 -8.07 -3.63 2.05
CA ARG A 27 -7.13 -3.58 3.17
C ARG A 27 -6.29 -2.31 3.21
N VAL A 28 -5.74 -1.90 2.06
CA VAL A 28 -4.92 -0.68 1.94
C VAL A 28 -5.77 0.56 2.23
N THR A 29 -6.94 0.62 1.61
CA THR A 29 -7.85 1.77 1.70
C THR A 29 -8.47 1.94 3.07
N ASP A 30 -8.89 0.85 3.71
CA ASP A 30 -9.37 0.82 5.09
C ASP A 30 -8.30 1.35 6.05
N THR A 31 -7.05 0.90 5.88
CA THR A 31 -5.94 1.31 6.75
C THR A 31 -5.56 2.79 6.56
N ALA A 32 -5.52 3.27 5.32
CA ALA A 32 -5.15 4.66 5.01
C ALA A 32 -6.35 5.64 5.04
N TYR A 33 -7.51 5.18 5.53
CA TYR A 33 -8.80 5.90 5.52
C TYR A 33 -9.14 6.53 4.16
N LEU A 34 -8.77 5.83 3.11
CA LEU A 34 -9.10 6.18 1.74
C LEU A 34 -10.53 5.68 1.50
N GLY A 35 -11.55 6.49 1.84
CA GLY A 35 -12.96 6.09 1.74
C GLY A 35 -13.23 5.24 0.49
N TYR A 36 -13.43 3.93 0.70
CA TYR A 36 -13.42 2.94 -0.38
C TYR A 36 -14.56 3.24 -1.36
N SER A 37 -14.23 3.87 -2.48
CA SER A 37 -15.18 4.23 -3.53
C SER A 37 -14.92 3.33 -4.72
N SER A 38 -15.43 2.10 -4.66
CA SER A 38 -15.53 1.14 -5.78
C SER A 38 -14.51 1.33 -6.91
N PHE A 39 -13.22 1.14 -6.63
CA PHE A 39 -12.17 1.28 -7.64
C PHE A 39 -12.16 0.05 -8.53
N THR A 40 -12.30 0.23 -9.83
CA THR A 40 -12.25 -0.88 -10.79
C THR A 40 -10.88 -0.97 -11.43
N GLY A 41 -9.95 -1.65 -10.76
CA GLY A 41 -8.65 -2.04 -11.33
C GLY A 41 -7.44 -1.32 -10.73
N TRP A 42 -6.26 -1.80 -11.15
CA TRP A 42 -4.95 -1.37 -10.63
C TRP A 42 -4.64 0.10 -10.93
N ASP A 43 -4.99 0.59 -12.12
CA ASP A 43 -4.77 1.98 -12.54
C ASP A 43 -5.50 2.99 -11.65
N ALA A 44 -6.80 2.79 -11.44
CA ALA A 44 -7.61 3.64 -10.58
C ALA A 44 -7.16 3.59 -9.11
N PHE A 45 -6.75 2.41 -8.63
CA PHE A 45 -6.17 2.26 -7.29
C PHE A 45 -4.87 3.05 -7.17
N MET A 46 -4.00 2.96 -8.18
CA MET A 46 -2.71 3.63 -8.17
C MET A 46 -2.86 5.16 -8.21
N ASP A 47 -3.69 5.71 -9.09
CA ASP A 47 -3.94 7.15 -9.17
C ASP A 47 -4.44 7.71 -7.83
N MET A 48 -5.40 7.03 -7.21
CA MET A 48 -5.94 7.44 -5.92
C MET A 48 -4.90 7.34 -4.81
N PHE A 49 -4.10 6.26 -4.80
CA PHE A 49 -3.05 6.07 -3.81
C PHE A 49 -1.95 7.13 -3.95
N ARG A 50 -1.47 7.39 -5.17
CA ARG A 50 -0.55 8.50 -5.51
C ARG A 50 -1.13 9.84 -5.07
N SER A 51 -2.39 10.12 -5.38
CA SER A 51 -3.07 11.37 -5.04
C SER A 51 -3.13 11.59 -3.53
N ARG A 52 -3.43 10.55 -2.74
CA ARG A 52 -3.42 10.65 -1.28
C ARG A 52 -2.01 10.92 -0.75
N LEU A 53 -1.03 10.14 -1.21
CA LEU A 53 0.37 10.31 -0.81
C LEU A 53 0.86 11.71 -1.15
N SER A 54 0.50 12.25 -2.31
CA SER A 54 0.88 13.60 -2.72
C SER A 54 0.22 14.67 -1.85
N ASN A 55 -1.11 14.60 -1.67
CA ASN A 55 -1.89 15.63 -0.97
C ASN A 55 -1.77 15.59 0.56
N SER A 56 -1.35 14.46 1.14
CA SER A 56 -1.41 14.23 2.59
C SER A 56 -0.01 14.05 3.16
N VAL A 57 0.22 14.59 4.37
CA VAL A 57 1.46 14.36 5.10
C VAL A 57 1.32 13.05 5.87
N ILE A 58 1.40 11.94 5.14
CA ILE A 58 1.26 10.59 5.70
C ILE A 58 2.49 9.76 5.37
N ARG A 59 2.77 8.78 6.21
CA ARG A 59 3.76 7.72 5.98
C ARG A 59 3.08 6.38 6.01
N MET A 60 3.41 5.53 5.05
CA MET A 60 2.83 4.20 4.92
C MET A 60 3.93 3.15 4.90
N GLU A 61 3.83 2.24 5.85
CA GLU A 61 4.71 1.09 5.97
C GLU A 61 3.95 -0.14 5.49
N ILE A 62 4.43 -0.74 4.41
CA ILE A 62 3.76 -1.87 3.78
C ILE A 62 4.58 -3.12 4.04
N GLU A 63 3.99 -4.05 4.79
CA GLU A 63 4.60 -5.31 5.18
C GLU A 63 3.92 -6.47 4.44
N ASN A 64 4.62 -7.00 3.44
CA ASN A 64 4.19 -8.17 2.69
C ASN A 64 4.62 -9.44 3.46
N ARG A 65 3.80 -9.91 4.41
CA ARG A 65 4.08 -11.13 5.19
C ARG A 65 3.90 -12.39 4.37
N ASP A 66 2.76 -12.48 3.69
CA ASP A 66 2.45 -13.61 2.84
C ASP A 66 1.56 -13.14 1.68
N LEU A 67 2.10 -13.28 0.46
CA LEU A 67 1.41 -12.96 -0.79
C LEU A 67 0.97 -14.23 -1.51
N CYS A 68 1.06 -15.41 -0.88
CA CYS A 68 0.72 -16.69 -1.52
C CYS A 68 -0.79 -16.80 -1.78
N GLY A 69 -1.61 -16.06 -1.02
CA GLY A 69 -3.05 -15.96 -1.26
C GLY A 69 -3.39 -15.26 -2.57
N LEU A 70 -2.54 -14.36 -3.07
CA LEU A 70 -2.80 -13.62 -4.29
C LEU A 70 -2.48 -14.45 -5.54
N PRO A 71 -3.27 -14.29 -6.62
CA PRO A 71 -2.90 -14.81 -7.93
C PRO A 71 -1.53 -14.27 -8.34
N GLU A 72 -0.70 -15.11 -8.99
CA GLU A 72 0.65 -14.73 -9.40
C GLU A 72 0.69 -13.41 -10.18
N ARG A 73 -0.27 -13.21 -11.08
CA ARG A 73 -0.41 -11.96 -11.85
C ARG A 73 -0.64 -10.74 -10.95
N ASP A 74 -1.57 -10.83 -10.02
CA ASP A 74 -1.89 -9.72 -9.10
C ASP A 74 -0.77 -9.48 -8.11
N ARG A 75 -0.05 -10.53 -7.68
CA ARG A 75 1.15 -10.41 -6.85
C ARG A 75 2.25 -9.64 -7.56
N SER A 76 2.55 -9.99 -8.82
CA SER A 76 3.56 -9.27 -9.61
C SER A 76 3.15 -7.81 -9.79
N THR A 77 1.90 -7.54 -10.19
CA THR A 77 1.41 -6.17 -10.34
C THR A 77 1.43 -5.38 -9.03
N TRP A 78 1.12 -6.00 -7.90
CA TRP A 78 1.23 -5.36 -6.58
C TRP A 78 2.66 -4.93 -6.27
N VAL A 79 3.63 -5.82 -6.51
CA VAL A 79 5.05 -5.52 -6.27
C VAL A 79 5.53 -4.39 -7.20
N GLU A 80 5.12 -4.39 -8.47
CA GLU A 80 5.45 -3.31 -9.41
C GLU A 80 4.86 -1.96 -8.96
N VAL A 81 3.59 -1.94 -8.55
CA VAL A 81 2.96 -0.71 -8.04
C VAL A 81 3.67 -0.20 -6.79
N LEU A 82 4.07 -1.10 -5.89
CA LEU A 82 4.79 -0.74 -4.67
C LEU A 82 6.17 -0.15 -4.96
N ASP A 83 6.91 -0.76 -5.88
CA ASP A 83 8.23 -0.28 -6.34
C ASP A 83 8.10 1.13 -6.94
N GLU A 84 7.13 1.34 -7.83
CA GLU A 84 6.88 2.64 -8.46
C GLU A 84 6.48 3.72 -7.44
N LEU A 85 5.65 3.38 -6.44
CA LEU A 85 5.26 4.30 -5.38
C LEU A 85 6.39 4.61 -4.39
N GLU A 86 7.28 3.64 -4.13
CA GLU A 86 8.47 3.86 -3.31
C GLU A 86 9.48 4.76 -4.01
N ASP A 87 9.70 4.58 -5.32
CA ASP A 87 10.56 5.47 -6.13
C ASP A 87 9.99 6.90 -6.20
N GLU A 88 8.68 7.04 -6.39
CA GLU A 88 8.03 8.35 -6.50
C GLU A 88 7.89 9.06 -5.14
N PHE A 89 7.68 8.31 -4.05
CA PHE A 89 7.50 8.84 -2.70
C PHE A 89 8.35 8.12 -1.64
N PRO A 90 9.70 8.16 -1.73
CA PRO A 90 10.59 7.38 -0.86
C PRO A 90 10.55 7.82 0.62
N ASP A 91 10.14 9.06 0.87
CA ASP A 91 9.96 9.59 2.22
C ASP A 91 8.61 9.23 2.87
N LYS A 92 7.65 8.76 2.06
CA LYS A 92 6.28 8.45 2.49
C LYS A 92 5.99 6.95 2.46
N ILE A 93 6.42 6.23 1.43
CA ILE A 93 6.29 4.78 1.33
C ILE A 93 7.55 4.11 1.86
N ARG A 94 7.36 3.08 2.67
CA ARG A 94 8.43 2.16 3.06
C ARG A 94 7.97 0.73 2.94
N LEU A 95 8.69 -0.05 2.14
CA LEU A 95 8.52 -1.48 2.07
C LEU A 95 9.25 -2.15 3.24
N VAL A 96 8.47 -2.73 4.15
CA VAL A 96 8.99 -3.52 5.26
C VAL A 96 9.07 -4.96 4.79
N GLN A 97 10.28 -5.41 4.47
CA GLN A 97 10.51 -6.83 4.25
C GLN A 97 10.38 -7.54 5.59
N SER A 98 9.39 -8.44 5.71
CA SER A 98 9.36 -9.41 6.80
C SER A 98 10.52 -10.38 6.57
N ASN A 99 11.70 -10.03 7.09
CA ASN A 99 12.82 -10.96 7.18
C ASN A 99 12.39 -12.05 8.17
N GLY A 100 11.95 -13.20 7.64
CA GLY A 100 11.65 -14.39 8.42
C GLY A 100 12.87 -14.93 9.15
#